data_AF-A0A963Y425-F1
#
_entry.id   AF-A0A963Y425-F1
#
_cell.length_a   1.000
_cell.length_b   1.000
_cell.length_c   1.000
_cell.angle_alpha   90.00
_cell.angle_beta   90.00
_cell.angle_gamma   90.00
#
_symmetry.space_group_name_H-M   'P 1'
#
loop_
_entity.id
_entity.type
_entity.pdbx_description
1 polymer ?
#
loop_
_entity_poly.entity_id
_entity_poly.type
_entity_poly.pdbx_seq_one_letter_code
_entity_poly.pdbx_strand_id
1 'polypeptide(L)'
;MPLAMNREVFITCAVTGSGGTQDRSPHVPRSPEQIAKSAIDAAKAGAAIVHCHVRDPETGKPSRDPKLYREVTERIRDSATDVVLNLTAGMGGDMVFGDVENPLPLKAGTDMGGATNRMEHVIDCLPEICTL
;
A
#
# COMPACT_ATOMS: atom_id res chain seq x y z
N MET A 1 -14.54 8.34 -34.57
CA MET A 1 -13.09 8.56 -34.61
C MET A 1 -12.43 7.58 -33.66
N PRO A 2 -11.40 6.83 -34.04
CA PRO A 2 -10.64 6.06 -33.06
C PRO A 2 -10.00 7.04 -32.07
N LEU A 3 -10.02 6.69 -30.78
CA LEU A 3 -9.36 7.48 -29.74
C LEU A 3 -7.86 7.49 -30.04
N ALA A 4 -7.29 8.68 -30.28
CA ALA A 4 -5.84 8.83 -30.36
C ALA A 4 -5.25 8.58 -28.97
N MET A 5 -4.20 7.76 -28.87
CA MET A 5 -3.56 7.47 -27.59
C MET A 5 -2.97 8.74 -26.98
N ASN A 6 -3.41 9.09 -25.76
CA ASN A 6 -2.74 10.11 -24.97
C ASN A 6 -1.35 9.61 -24.57
N ARG A 7 -0.32 10.41 -24.87
CA ARG A 7 1.09 10.12 -24.53
C ARG A 7 1.52 10.82 -23.23
N GLU A 8 0.76 11.81 -22.78
CA GLU A 8 0.97 12.51 -21.51
C GLU A 8 0.14 11.80 -20.44
N VAL A 9 0.73 10.77 -19.85
CA VAL A 9 0.06 9.91 -18.88
C VAL A 9 0.74 9.99 -17.53
N PHE A 10 -0.06 9.99 -16.46
CA PHE A 10 0.43 9.73 -15.12
C PHE A 10 0.62 8.24 -14.93
N ILE A 11 1.82 7.83 -14.54
CA ILE A 11 2.13 6.44 -14.21
C ILE A 11 2.21 6.31 -12.70
N THR A 12 1.36 5.44 -12.14
CA THR A 12 1.46 5.02 -10.74
C THR A 12 2.19 3.69 -10.65
N CYS A 13 3.25 3.61 -9.84
CA CYS A 13 3.92 2.36 -9.54
C CYS A 13 3.44 1.81 -8.19
N ALA A 14 2.80 0.64 -8.19
CA ALA A 14 2.46 -0.09 -6.96
C ALA A 14 3.63 -0.97 -6.55
N VAL A 15 4.38 -0.55 -5.54
CA VAL A 15 5.73 -1.08 -5.28
C VAL A 15 5.77 -2.40 -4.51
N THR A 16 4.69 -2.78 -3.82
CA THR A 16 4.63 -4.03 -3.02
C THR A 16 3.25 -4.69 -2.99
N GLY A 17 2.19 -3.93 -2.68
CA GLY A 17 0.83 -4.45 -2.47
C GLY A 17 0.67 -5.28 -1.19
N SER A 18 -0.54 -5.79 -0.93
CA SER A 18 -0.87 -6.70 0.18
C SER A 18 -1.19 -8.13 -0.26
N GLY A 19 -1.04 -8.45 -1.54
CA GLY A 19 -1.28 -9.81 -2.05
C GLY A 19 -0.26 -10.82 -1.50
N GLY A 20 -0.62 -12.11 -1.58
CA GLY A 20 0.26 -13.26 -1.27
C GLY A 20 1.39 -13.48 -2.30
N THR A 21 1.83 -12.42 -2.97
CA THR A 21 2.89 -12.45 -3.99
C THR A 21 4.29 -12.34 -3.40
N GLN A 22 4.40 -12.03 -2.11
CA GLN A 22 5.69 -11.80 -1.47
C GLN A 22 6.66 -12.99 -1.62
N ASP A 23 6.19 -14.21 -1.40
CA ASP A 23 7.05 -15.40 -1.48
C ASP A 23 7.20 -15.92 -2.92
N ARG A 24 6.59 -15.22 -3.90
CA ARG A 24 6.67 -15.59 -5.33
C ARG A 24 7.83 -14.90 -6.05
N SER A 25 8.47 -13.90 -5.45
CA SER A 25 9.64 -13.22 -6.02
C SER A 25 10.51 -12.58 -4.93
N PRO A 26 11.84 -12.68 -5.01
CA PRO A 26 12.76 -12.04 -4.07
C PRO A 26 12.78 -10.50 -4.21
N HIS A 27 12.17 -9.95 -5.27
CA HIS A 27 12.15 -8.52 -5.54
C HIS A 27 10.97 -7.78 -4.92
N VAL A 28 10.02 -8.49 -4.31
CA VAL A 28 8.90 -7.85 -3.62
C VAL A 28 9.42 -7.33 -2.26
N PRO A 29 9.38 -6.00 -2.01
CA PRO A 29 9.97 -5.41 -0.82
C PRO A 29 9.07 -5.62 0.42
N ARG A 30 9.70 -5.89 1.58
CA ARG A 30 9.02 -6.17 2.86
C ARG A 30 9.22 -5.07 3.88
N SER A 31 10.47 -4.72 4.17
CA SER A 31 10.78 -3.72 5.18
C SER A 31 10.45 -2.30 4.69
N PRO A 32 10.18 -1.35 5.60
CA PRO A 32 10.00 0.05 5.22
C PRO A 32 11.15 0.61 4.37
N GLU A 33 12.39 0.25 4.69
CA GLU A 33 13.58 0.62 3.92
C GLU A 33 13.51 0.09 2.47
N GLN A 34 13.18 -1.19 2.29
CA GLN A 34 13.06 -1.78 0.96
C GLN A 34 11.91 -1.15 0.17
N ILE A 35 10.76 -0.91 0.82
CA ILE A 35 9.58 -0.30 0.18
C ILE A 35 9.89 1.12 -0.26
N ALA A 36 10.51 1.93 0.61
CA ALA A 36 10.94 3.28 0.29
C ALA A 36 11.96 3.29 -0.84
N LYS A 37 12.94 2.37 -0.82
CA LYS A 37 13.91 2.21 -1.91
C LYS A 37 13.22 1.91 -3.25
N SER A 38 12.28 0.97 -3.27
CA SER A 38 11.52 0.64 -4.48
C SER A 38 10.68 1.81 -4.98
N ALA A 39 10.10 2.61 -4.09
CA ALA A 39 9.37 3.84 -4.45
C ALA A 39 10.28 4.89 -5.09
N ILE A 40 11.45 5.14 -4.50
CA ILE A 40 12.44 6.08 -5.03
C ILE A 40 12.97 5.59 -6.39
N ASP A 41 13.28 4.30 -6.51
CA ASP A 41 13.75 3.72 -7.78
C ASP A 41 12.68 3.81 -8.88
N ALA A 42 11.40 3.59 -8.53
CA ALA A 42 10.28 3.75 -9.45
C ALA A 42 10.10 5.21 -9.90
N ALA A 43 10.21 6.18 -8.99
CA ALA A 43 10.15 7.60 -9.31
C ALA A 43 11.30 8.01 -10.26
N LYS A 44 12.53 7.56 -9.98
CA LYS A 44 13.69 7.78 -10.87
C LYS A 44 13.53 7.14 -12.25
N ALA A 45 12.77 6.05 -12.34
CA ALA A 45 12.42 5.41 -13.61
C ALA A 45 11.29 6.12 -14.37
N GLY A 46 10.66 7.15 -13.77
CA GLY A 46 9.63 7.98 -14.41
C GLY A 46 8.21 7.79 -13.86
N ALA A 47 8.02 7.08 -12.74
CA ALA A 47 6.71 7.05 -12.08
C ALA A 47 6.39 8.43 -11.49
N ALA A 48 5.18 8.93 -11.76
CA ALA A 48 4.72 10.19 -11.19
C ALA A 48 4.14 10.01 -9.78
N ILE A 49 3.60 8.82 -9.51
CA ILE A 49 2.95 8.46 -8.25
C ILE A 49 3.49 7.10 -7.80
N VAL A 50 3.68 6.92 -6.50
CA VAL A 50 3.98 5.61 -5.90
C VAL A 50 2.83 5.20 -4.98
N HIS A 51 2.31 4.00 -5.21
CA HIS A 51 1.28 3.39 -4.37
C HIS A 51 1.92 2.42 -3.39
N CYS A 52 1.78 2.70 -2.10
CA CYS A 52 2.46 1.98 -1.03
C CYS A 52 1.48 1.23 -0.13
N HIS A 53 1.85 -0.01 0.16
CA HIS A 53 1.37 -0.80 1.30
C HIS A 53 2.57 -1.04 2.22
N VAL A 54 2.32 -1.42 3.47
CA VAL A 54 3.35 -1.91 4.38
C VAL A 54 3.13 -3.38 4.72
N ARG A 55 4.21 -4.04 5.11
CA ARG A 55 4.23 -5.44 5.49
C ARG A 55 4.97 -5.60 6.80
N ASP A 56 4.64 -6.65 7.52
CA ASP A 56 5.46 -7.12 8.62
C ASP A 56 6.87 -7.47 8.07
N PRO A 57 7.95 -6.80 8.55
CA PRO A 57 9.28 -6.96 7.95
C PRO A 57 9.85 -8.38 8.05
N GLU A 58 9.47 -9.13 9.09
CA GLU A 58 9.98 -10.47 9.37
C GLU A 58 9.23 -11.52 8.56
N THR A 59 7.91 -11.46 8.59
CA THR A 59 7.02 -12.49 8.02
C THR A 59 6.58 -12.18 6.60
N GLY A 60 6.68 -10.92 6.15
CA GLY A 60 6.18 -10.46 4.85
C GLY A 60 4.65 -10.37 4.74
N LYS A 61 3.92 -10.68 5.82
CA LYS A 61 2.45 -10.58 5.85
C LYS A 61 2.01 -9.12 5.69
N PRO A 62 0.84 -8.87 5.09
CA PRO A 62 0.29 -7.51 5.03
C PRO A 62 0.15 -6.91 6.42
N SER A 63 0.47 -5.61 6.55
CA SER A 63 0.34 -4.89 7.80
C SER A 63 -0.36 -3.55 7.58
N ARG A 64 -1.04 -3.08 8.62
CA ARG A 64 -1.61 -1.74 8.69
C ARG A 64 -1.11 -0.95 9.91
N ASP A 65 0.07 -1.31 10.41
CA ASP A 65 0.72 -0.59 11.51
C ASP A 65 1.09 0.84 11.06
N PRO A 66 0.54 1.89 11.69
CA PRO A 66 0.87 3.27 11.36
C PRO A 66 2.36 3.59 11.44
N LYS A 67 3.12 2.93 12.32
CA LYS A 67 4.57 3.17 12.48
C LYS A 67 5.35 2.77 11.23
N LEU A 68 4.95 1.69 10.57
CA LEU A 68 5.58 1.25 9.33
C LEU A 68 5.29 2.22 8.18
N TYR A 69 4.06 2.75 8.12
CA TYR A 69 3.70 3.77 7.14
C TYR A 69 4.48 5.07 7.35
N ARG A 70 4.60 5.51 8.60
CA ARG A 70 5.42 6.67 8.97
C ARG A 70 6.86 6.48 8.48
N GLU A 71 7.47 5.34 8.81
CA GLU A 71 8.87 5.08 8.41
C GLU A 71 9.04 5.08 6.89
N VAL A 72 8.13 4.45 6.13
CA VAL A 72 8.15 4.52 4.65
C VAL A 72 8.04 5.97 4.16
N THR A 73 7.11 6.73 4.72
CA THR A 73 6.84 8.13 4.34
C THR A 73 8.06 9.02 4.60
N GLU A 74 8.63 8.95 5.79
CA GLU A 74 9.82 9.70 6.19
C GLU A 74 11.00 9.38 5.27
N ARG A 75 11.28 8.10 5.02
CA ARG A 75 12.38 7.68 4.12
C ARG A 75 12.21 8.16 2.68
N ILE A 76 10.98 8.16 2.15
CA ILE A 76 10.72 8.68 0.79
C ILE A 76 10.92 10.20 0.76
N ARG A 77 10.36 10.92 1.75
CA ARG A 77 10.43 12.40 1.82
C ARG A 77 11.83 12.93 2.16
N ASP A 78 12.62 12.18 2.90
CA ASP A 78 14.02 12.49 3.18
C ASP A 78 14.93 12.26 1.96
N SER A 79 14.41 11.62 0.91
CA SER A 79 15.15 11.43 -0.33
C SER A 79 15.16 12.71 -1.17
N ALA A 80 16.18 12.85 -2.04
CA ALA A 80 16.23 13.94 -3.02
C ALA A 80 15.32 13.71 -4.24
N THR A 81 14.37 12.76 -4.17
CA THR A 81 13.51 12.37 -5.29
C THR A 81 12.07 12.75 -4.98
N ASP A 82 11.53 13.69 -5.77
CA ASP A 82 10.14 14.10 -5.67
C ASP A 82 9.22 13.08 -6.36
N VAL A 83 8.17 12.67 -5.65
CA VAL A 83 7.15 11.74 -6.15
C VAL A 83 5.88 11.88 -5.32
N VAL A 84 4.72 11.84 -5.97
CA VAL A 84 3.42 11.86 -5.28
C VAL A 84 3.25 10.55 -4.50
N LEU A 85 3.01 10.66 -3.20
CA LEU A 85 2.79 9.51 -2.33
C LEU A 85 1.30 9.17 -2.28
N ASN A 86 0.97 7.92 -2.64
CA ASN A 86 -0.35 7.33 -2.48
C ASN A 86 -0.30 6.21 -1.45
N LEU A 87 -0.85 6.42 -0.26
CA LEU A 87 -0.95 5.38 0.76
C LEU A 87 -2.30 4.66 0.68
N THR A 88 -2.27 3.33 0.71
CA THR A 88 -3.50 2.54 0.77
C THR A 88 -4.28 2.80 2.06
N ALA A 89 -5.61 2.93 1.97
CA ALA A 89 -6.55 2.90 3.08
C ALA A 89 -7.54 1.72 2.94
N GLY A 90 -7.26 0.79 2.04
CA GLY A 90 -8.12 -0.36 1.75
C GLY A 90 -8.09 -1.46 2.83
N MET A 91 -7.02 -1.54 3.63
CA MET A 91 -6.92 -2.53 4.72
C MET A 91 -7.92 -2.23 5.86
N GLY A 92 -8.30 -3.26 6.61
CA GLY A 92 -9.35 -3.17 7.62
C GLY A 92 -10.77 -3.19 7.06
N GLY A 93 -10.96 -3.69 5.83
CA GLY A 93 -12.26 -3.83 5.16
C GLY A 93 -12.68 -5.28 4.88
N ASP A 94 -11.93 -6.26 5.38
CA ASP A 94 -12.10 -7.67 5.02
C ASP A 94 -13.03 -8.40 6.00
N MET A 95 -14.05 -9.08 5.47
CA MET A 95 -14.94 -9.95 6.25
C MET A 95 -14.87 -11.38 5.70
N VAL A 96 -14.64 -12.34 6.59
CA VAL A 96 -14.68 -13.76 6.26
C VAL A 96 -15.94 -14.35 6.88
N PHE A 97 -16.93 -14.64 6.04
CA PHE A 97 -18.19 -15.25 6.46
C PHE A 97 -18.06 -16.75 6.69
N GLY A 98 -19.07 -17.30 7.38
CA GLY A 98 -19.31 -18.72 7.47
C GLY A 98 -19.70 -19.38 6.15
N ASP A 99 -20.23 -20.60 6.22
CA ASP A 99 -20.81 -21.25 5.04
C ASP A 99 -22.17 -20.64 4.69
N VAL A 100 -22.76 -21.12 3.59
CA VAL A 100 -24.03 -20.59 3.05
C VAL A 100 -25.23 -20.84 3.98
N GLU A 101 -25.16 -21.86 4.85
CA GLU A 101 -26.24 -22.19 5.79
C GLU A 101 -26.06 -21.45 7.12
N ASN A 102 -24.81 -21.21 7.53
CA ASN A 102 -24.45 -20.54 8.78
C ASN A 102 -23.42 -19.43 8.52
N PRO A 103 -23.83 -18.29 7.91
CA PRO A 103 -22.90 -17.23 7.52
C PRO A 103 -22.29 -16.47 8.71
N LEU A 104 -22.89 -16.58 9.89
CA LEU A 104 -22.44 -15.96 11.13
C LEU A 104 -22.28 -17.01 12.24
N PRO A 105 -21.36 -16.81 13.21
CA PRO A 105 -20.46 -15.65 13.37
C PRO A 105 -19.35 -15.58 12.32
N LEU A 106 -18.74 -14.39 12.17
CA LEU A 106 -17.58 -14.20 11.29
C LEU A 106 -16.42 -15.11 11.71
N LYS A 107 -15.65 -15.56 10.72
CA LYS A 107 -14.51 -16.47 10.90
C LYS A 107 -13.20 -15.74 11.11
N ALA A 108 -12.21 -16.49 11.60
CA ALA A 108 -10.82 -16.06 11.67
C ALA A 108 -10.32 -15.62 10.28
N GLY A 109 -9.53 -14.54 10.24
CA GLY A 109 -9.12 -13.87 9.01
C GLY A 109 -9.93 -12.62 8.66
N THR A 110 -11.03 -12.36 9.37
CA THR A 110 -11.71 -11.06 9.34
C THR A 110 -10.80 -9.96 9.89
N ASP A 111 -10.62 -8.88 9.14
CA ASP A 111 -10.01 -7.62 9.58
C ASP A 111 -10.97 -6.48 9.21
N MET A 112 -11.89 -6.20 10.13
CA MET A 112 -12.86 -5.12 9.98
C MET A 112 -12.58 -4.03 11.03
N GLY A 113 -11.90 -2.97 10.60
CA GLY A 113 -11.58 -1.81 11.42
C GLY A 113 -12.62 -0.69 11.27
N GLY A 114 -12.85 0.07 12.33
CA GLY A 114 -13.63 1.32 12.25
C GLY A 114 -12.92 2.36 11.37
N ALA A 115 -13.69 3.26 10.75
CA ALA A 115 -13.16 4.28 9.84
C ALA A 115 -12.02 5.10 10.45
N THR A 116 -12.13 5.50 11.73
CA THR A 116 -11.09 6.24 12.45
C THR A 116 -9.75 5.50 12.47
N ASN A 117 -9.77 4.20 12.76
CA ASN A 117 -8.56 3.40 12.84
C ASN A 117 -7.98 3.07 11.45
N ARG A 118 -8.83 2.95 10.42
CA ARG A 118 -8.39 2.75 9.03
C ARG A 118 -7.70 3.98 8.42
N MET A 119 -7.93 5.17 8.98
CA MET A 119 -7.37 6.43 8.50
C MET A 119 -6.20 6.94 9.34
N GLU A 120 -5.82 6.23 10.41
CA GLU A 120 -4.82 6.68 11.37
C GLU A 120 -3.48 7.01 10.70
N HIS A 121 -2.97 6.14 9.82
CA HIS A 121 -1.74 6.38 9.07
C HIS A 121 -1.86 7.49 8.04
N VAL A 122 -3.04 7.73 7.47
CA VAL A 122 -3.27 8.84 6.52
C VAL A 122 -3.21 10.18 7.24
N ILE A 123 -3.86 10.28 8.41
CA ILE A 123 -3.82 11.47 9.26
C ILE A 123 -2.38 11.75 9.69
N ASP A 124 -1.63 10.70 9.99
CA ASP A 124 -0.27 10.82 10.49
C ASP A 124 0.75 11.18 9.41
N CYS A 125 0.67 10.51 8.26
CA CYS A 125 1.64 10.65 7.18
C CYS A 125 1.32 11.80 6.23
N LEU A 126 0.06 12.25 6.18
CA LEU A 126 -0.43 13.31 5.28
C LEU A 126 0.03 13.12 3.83
N PRO A 127 -0.24 11.96 3.18
CA PRO A 127 0.12 11.75 1.80
C PRO A 127 -0.72 12.64 0.86
N GLU A 128 -0.23 12.89 -0.35
CA GLU A 128 -0.98 13.68 -1.33
C GLU A 128 -2.22 12.93 -1.83
N ILE A 129 -2.16 11.58 -1.86
CA ILE A 129 -3.26 10.71 -2.26
C ILE A 129 -3.43 9.59 -1.23
N CYS A 130 -4.68 9.15 -1.02
CA CYS A 130 -4.96 7.87 -0.39
C CYS A 130 -5.95 7.05 -1.23
N THR A 131 -5.72 5.74 -1.32
CA THR A 131 -6.61 4.82 -2.06
C THR A 131 -7.63 4.22 -1.11
N LEU A 132 -8.93 4.43 -1.37
CA LEU A 132 -10.05 3.93 -0.55
C LEU A 132 -10.74 2.73 -1.21
#